data_AF-A0A537RBS9-F1
#
_entry.id   AF-A0A537RBS9-F1
#
_cell.length_a   1.000
_cell.length_b   1.000
_cell.length_c   1.000
_cell.angle_alpha   90.00
_cell.angle_beta   90.00
_cell.angle_gamma   90.00
#
_symmetry.space_group_name_H-M   'P 1'
#
loop_
_entity.id
_entity.type
_entity.pdbx_description
1 polymer ?
#
loop_
_entity_poly.entity_id
_entity_poly.type
_entity_poly.pdbx_seq_one_letter_code
_entity_poly.pdbx_strand_id
1 'polypeptide(L)'
;RLGLAADSAIPAYEDWAHFMLIEQKLPLDVTPEDNTLDDPAQRQRLMRIFDQGLRPPVGYVLPVLVAAGDDGRHRFLTERWAFRRGRLFLVPGDSPVGLRLPLGSLSEITFLDYP
;
A
#
# COMPACT_ATOMS: atom_id res chain seq x y z
N ARG A 1 25.75 -1.48 0.40
CA ARG A 1 24.91 -0.43 1.01
C ARG A 1 24.41 0.47 -0.13
N LEU A 2 23.13 0.86 -0.16
CA LEU A 2 22.52 1.53 -1.32
C LEU A 2 22.82 3.03 -1.43
N GLY A 3 23.36 3.67 -0.39
CA GLY A 3 23.63 5.12 -0.42
C GLY A 3 22.39 6.02 -0.29
N LEU A 4 21.22 5.44 -0.01
CA LEU A 4 19.96 6.13 0.22
C LEU A 4 19.81 6.60 1.68
N ALA A 5 18.96 7.59 1.91
CA ALA A 5 18.60 8.02 3.26
C ALA A 5 17.92 6.89 4.04
N ALA A 6 18.13 6.85 5.36
CA ALA A 6 17.61 5.76 6.20
C ALA A 6 16.08 5.74 6.30
N ASP A 7 15.44 6.87 6.03
CA ASP A 7 14.00 7.10 6.11
C ASP A 7 13.30 7.10 4.75
N SER A 8 13.98 6.59 3.70
CA SER A 8 13.43 6.48 2.33
C SER A 8 12.35 5.41 2.21
N ALA A 9 12.25 4.47 3.16
CA ALA A 9 11.22 3.43 3.13
C ALA A 9 9.83 4.01 3.44
N ILE A 10 8.87 3.75 2.56
CA ILE A 10 7.49 4.20 2.66
C ILE A 10 6.67 3.15 3.41
N PRO A 11 6.04 3.48 4.55
CA PRO A 11 5.19 2.54 5.27
C PRO A 11 3.91 2.25 4.47
N ALA A 12 3.60 0.96 4.32
CA ALA A 12 2.40 0.47 3.64
C ALA A 12 1.33 0.02 4.64
N TYR A 13 0.08 0.42 4.41
CA TYR A 13 -1.06 0.15 5.28
C TYR A 13 -2.15 -0.61 4.52
N GLU A 14 -2.92 -1.43 5.21
CA GLU A 14 -4.17 -1.96 4.64
C GLU A 14 -5.20 -0.83 4.46
N ASP A 15 -6.06 -0.92 3.44
CA ASP A 15 -7.11 0.08 3.20
C ASP A 15 -8.44 -0.25 3.89
N TRP A 16 -8.64 0.36 5.04
CA TRP A 16 -9.81 0.20 5.91
C TRP A 16 -11.10 0.76 5.32
N ALA A 17 -11.01 1.88 4.61
CA ALA A 17 -12.18 2.58 4.09
C ALA A 17 -12.92 1.72 3.05
N HIS A 18 -12.18 0.90 2.30
CA HIS A 18 -12.77 -0.05 1.36
C HIS A 18 -13.71 -1.05 2.04
N PHE A 19 -13.30 -1.61 3.18
CA PHE A 19 -14.08 -2.61 3.91
C PHE A 19 -15.31 -2.03 4.61
N MET A 20 -15.21 -0.82 5.16
CA MET A 20 -16.35 -0.11 5.75
C MET A 20 -17.49 0.13 4.73
N LEU A 21 -17.13 0.46 3.49
CA LEU A 21 -18.11 0.66 2.41
C LEU A 21 -18.76 -0.65 1.95
N ILE A 22 -18.08 -1.79 2.09
CA ILE A 22 -18.65 -3.11 1.81
C ILE A 22 -19.63 -3.48 2.92
N GLU A 23 -19.26 -3.28 4.18
CA GLU A 23 -20.10 -3.56 5.33
C GLU A 23 -21.41 -2.77 5.31
N GLN A 24 -21.37 -1.47 4.99
CA GLN A 24 -22.58 -0.64 4.87
C GLN A 24 -23.56 -1.10 3.78
N LYS A 25 -23.11 -1.93 2.83
CA LYS A 25 -23.95 -2.50 1.77
C LYS A 25 -24.57 -3.84 2.17
N LEU A 26 -24.25 -4.36 3.36
CA LEU A 26 -24.85 -5.60 3.82
C LEU A 26 -26.36 -5.42 4.06
N PRO A 27 -27.17 -6.42 3.67
CA PRO A 27 -28.57 -6.47 4.07
C PRO A 27 -28.72 -6.36 5.60
N LEU A 28 -29.84 -5.78 6.06
CA LEU A 28 -30.09 -5.56 7.50
C LEU A 28 -30.14 -6.86 8.32
N ASP A 29 -30.45 -7.97 7.66
CA ASP A 29 -30.50 -9.34 8.19
C ASP A 29 -29.15 -10.06 8.13
N VAL A 30 -28.11 -9.44 7.57
CA VAL A 30 -26.76 -9.99 7.49
C VAL A 30 -25.86 -9.18 8.41
N THR A 31 -25.47 -9.79 9.53
CA THR A 31 -24.41 -9.22 10.37
C THR A 31 -23.05 -9.44 9.69
N PRO A 32 -22.02 -8.63 9.97
CA PRO A 32 -20.66 -8.89 9.49
C PRO A 32 -20.12 -10.27 9.90
N GLU A 33 -20.68 -10.84 10.97
CA GLU A 33 -20.39 -12.17 11.52
C GLU A 33 -21.05 -13.29 10.68
N ASP A 34 -22.25 -13.02 10.14
CA ASP A 34 -23.01 -13.92 9.25
C ASP A 34 -22.65 -13.74 7.77
N ASN A 35 -21.84 -12.72 7.44
CA ASN A 35 -21.43 -12.46 6.06
C ASN A 35 -20.55 -13.61 5.55
N THR A 36 -21.11 -14.38 4.62
CA THR A 36 -20.41 -15.41 3.83
C THR A 36 -19.42 -14.78 2.87
N LEU A 37 -18.40 -14.11 3.41
CA LEU A 37 -17.17 -13.89 2.68
C LEU A 37 -16.63 -15.28 2.33
N ASP A 38 -16.57 -15.56 1.03
CA ASP A 38 -16.21 -16.86 0.46
C ASP A 38 -14.82 -17.35 0.90
N ASP A 39 -13.97 -16.46 1.43
CA ASP A 39 -12.63 -16.78 1.94
C ASP A 39 -12.52 -16.62 3.49
N PRO A 40 -12.29 -17.71 4.24
CA PRO A 40 -12.02 -17.70 5.68
C PRO A 40 -10.82 -16.83 6.09
N ALA A 41 -9.80 -16.66 5.22
CA ALA A 41 -8.62 -15.85 5.51
C ALA A 41 -8.93 -14.34 5.41
N GLN A 42 -9.72 -13.94 4.41
CA GLN A 42 -10.29 -12.59 4.35
C GLN A 42 -11.18 -12.29 5.56
N ARG A 43 -12.00 -13.25 6.02
CA ARG A 43 -12.83 -13.12 7.23
C ARG A 43 -11.99 -12.86 8.49
N GLN A 44 -10.99 -13.69 8.75
CA GLN A 44 -10.09 -13.50 9.90
C GLN A 44 -9.29 -12.20 9.80
N ARG A 45 -9.02 -11.72 8.58
CA ARG A 45 -8.40 -10.42 8.37
C ARG A 45 -9.39 -9.30 8.70
N LEU A 46 -10.63 -9.35 8.24
CA LEU A 46 -11.71 -8.39 8.55
C LEU A 46 -12.01 -8.31 10.05
N MET A 47 -12.21 -9.44 10.73
CA MET A 47 -12.44 -9.44 12.20
C MET A 47 -11.25 -8.91 12.98
N ARG A 48 -10.02 -9.30 12.57
CA ARG A 48 -8.83 -8.67 13.16
C ARG A 48 -8.83 -7.20 12.85
N ILE A 49 -9.20 -6.78 11.66
CA ILE A 49 -9.15 -5.41 11.19
C ILE A 49 -10.03 -4.52 12.11
N PHE A 50 -11.34 -4.74 12.18
CA PHE A 50 -12.33 -3.86 12.83
C PHE A 50 -12.02 -3.27 14.22
N ASP A 51 -11.17 -3.91 15.02
CA ASP A 51 -11.05 -3.66 16.46
C ASP A 51 -10.22 -2.42 16.86
N GLN A 52 -9.44 -1.78 15.97
CA GLN A 52 -8.52 -0.69 16.36
C GLN A 52 -8.33 0.35 15.26
N GLY A 53 -8.14 1.63 15.64
CA GLY A 53 -7.81 2.74 14.73
C GLY A 53 -6.55 2.50 13.87
N LEU A 54 -6.07 3.53 13.14
CA LEU A 54 -4.95 3.44 12.17
C LEU A 54 -3.84 2.48 12.62
N ARG A 55 -3.86 1.26 12.07
CA ARG A 55 -2.94 0.18 12.46
C ARG A 55 -1.49 0.48 12.10
N PRO A 56 -0.53 -0.20 12.77
CA PRO A 56 0.86 -0.18 12.34
C PRO A 56 0.98 -0.61 10.86
N PRO A 57 2.01 -0.12 10.15
CA PRO A 57 2.25 -0.53 8.78
C PRO A 57 2.43 -2.05 8.69
N VAL A 58 1.84 -2.64 7.64
CA VAL A 58 1.93 -4.09 7.35
C VAL A 58 3.13 -4.44 6.47
N GLY A 59 3.87 -3.42 6.02
CA GLY A 59 5.10 -3.57 5.28
C GLY A 59 5.72 -2.23 4.93
N TYR A 60 6.83 -2.27 4.20
CA TYR A 60 7.55 -1.09 3.74
C TYR A 60 7.90 -1.24 2.26
N VAL A 61 7.86 -0.13 1.54
CA VAL A 61 8.19 -0.05 0.13
C VAL A 61 9.35 0.92 -0.05
N LEU A 62 10.37 0.48 -0.77
CA LEU A 62 11.49 1.33 -1.16
C LEU A 62 11.55 1.35 -2.69
N PRO A 63 11.03 2.39 -3.35
CA PRO A 63 11.20 2.57 -4.78
C PRO A 63 12.69 2.79 -5.06
N VAL A 64 13.28 2.02 -5.97
CA VAL A 64 14.70 2.14 -6.31
C VAL A 64 14.86 2.17 -7.82
N LEU A 65 15.64 3.14 -8.30
CA LEU A 65 16.12 3.25 -9.66
C LEU A 65 17.64 3.12 -9.67
N VAL A 66 18.19 2.45 -10.67
CA VAL A 66 19.64 2.41 -10.89
C VAL A 66 19.99 3.41 -11.99
N ALA A 67 20.81 4.40 -11.66
CA ALA A 67 21.31 5.40 -12.60
C ALA A 67 22.83 5.23 -12.82
N ALA A 68 23.31 5.65 -13.99
CA ALA A 68 24.75 5.76 -14.25
C ALA A 68 25.27 7.06 -13.60
N GLY A 69 26.31 6.95 -12.78
CA GLY A 69 27.03 8.11 -12.25
C GLY A 69 28.09 8.61 -13.23
N ASP A 70 28.43 9.90 -13.12
CA ASP A 70 29.47 10.55 -13.95
C ASP A 70 30.85 9.89 -13.84
N ASP A 71 31.09 9.17 -12.75
CA ASP A 71 32.30 8.39 -12.47
C ASP A 71 32.27 6.97 -13.06
N GLY A 72 31.27 6.67 -13.89
CA GLY A 72 31.07 5.36 -14.52
C GLY A 72 30.53 4.29 -13.56
N ARG A 73 30.17 4.65 -12.33
CA ARG A 73 29.63 3.73 -11.31
C ARG A 73 28.11 3.82 -11.23
N HIS A 74 27.45 2.71 -10.92
CA HIS A 74 26.01 2.72 -10.65
C HIS A 74 25.69 3.45 -9.33
N ARG A 75 24.66 4.29 -9.36
CA ARG A 75 24.07 4.95 -8.19
C ARG A 75 22.63 4.51 -8.04
N PHE A 76 22.18 4.37 -6.80
CA PHE A 76 20.78 4.13 -6.51
C PHE A 76 20.10 5.47 -6.25
N LEU A 77 18.98 5.67 -6.92
CA LEU A 77 18.05 6.76 -6.69
C LEU A 77 16.77 6.18 -6.08
N THR A 78 16.08 6.99 -5.30
CA THR A 78 14.80 6.62 -4.69
C THR A 78 13.85 7.81 -4.81
N GLU A 79 12.57 7.53 -4.80
CA GLU A 79 11.52 8.55 -4.91
C GLU A 79 10.57 8.41 -3.72
N ARG A 80 10.11 9.55 -3.21
CA ARG A 80 9.03 9.58 -2.22
C ARG A 80 7.71 9.77 -2.95
N TRP A 81 6.94 8.70 -3.04
CA TRP A 81 5.60 8.77 -3.60
C TRP A 81 4.67 9.62 -2.74
N ALA A 82 3.98 10.55 -3.39
CA ALA A 82 2.90 11.31 -2.79
C ALA A 82 1.56 10.70 -3.20
N PHE A 83 0.69 10.46 -2.21
CA PHE A 83 -0.65 9.95 -2.44
C PHE A 83 -1.68 10.99 -2.02
N ARG A 84 -2.83 11.03 -2.69
CA ARG A 84 -3.93 11.96 -2.35
C ARG A 84 -4.40 11.81 -0.90
N ARG A 85 -4.35 10.59 -0.33
CA ARG A 85 -4.69 10.30 1.07
C ARG A 85 -3.49 10.46 2.03
N GLY A 86 -2.36 10.96 1.54
CA GLY A 86 -1.13 11.21 2.31
C GLY A 86 -0.34 9.96 2.71
N ARG A 87 -0.87 8.75 2.53
CA ARG A 87 -0.22 7.48 2.89
C ARG A 87 -0.40 6.43 1.78
N LEU A 88 0.49 5.45 1.77
CA LEU A 88 0.41 4.26 0.92
C LEU A 88 -0.59 3.26 1.50
N PHE A 89 -1.79 3.22 0.93
CA PHE A 89 -2.81 2.21 1.22
C PHE A 89 -2.77 1.13 0.14
N LEU A 90 -2.68 -0.13 0.56
CA LEU A 90 -2.61 -1.27 -0.34
C LEU A 90 -3.97 -1.58 -0.95
N VAL A 91 -3.94 -2.06 -2.19
CA VAL A 91 -5.11 -2.65 -2.83
C VAL A 91 -5.60 -3.82 -1.96
N PRO A 92 -6.92 -3.93 -1.69
CA PRO A 92 -7.49 -5.04 -0.93
C PRO A 92 -7.08 -6.38 -1.52
N GLY A 93 -6.65 -7.30 -0.65
CA GLY A 93 -6.26 -8.64 -1.05
C GLY A 93 -5.29 -9.30 -0.07
N ASP A 94 -4.94 -10.53 -0.41
CA ASP A 94 -4.11 -11.46 0.34
C ASP A 94 -2.70 -11.63 -0.26
N SER A 95 -2.49 -11.10 -1.47
CA SER A 95 -1.19 -11.07 -2.13
C SER A 95 -0.12 -10.30 -1.31
N PRO A 96 1.18 -10.58 -1.50
CA PRO A 96 2.26 -9.80 -0.88
C PRO A 96 2.18 -8.31 -1.21
N VAL A 97 2.75 -7.47 -0.34
CA VAL A 97 2.73 -5.99 -0.43
C VAL A 97 3.09 -5.48 -1.84
N GLY A 98 4.14 -6.04 -2.45
CA GLY A 98 4.59 -5.62 -3.78
C GLY A 98 3.58 -5.82 -4.91
N LEU A 99 2.67 -6.80 -4.77
CA LEU A 99 1.61 -7.06 -5.75
C LEU A 99 0.34 -6.22 -5.51
N ARG A 100 0.28 -5.50 -4.39
CA ARG A 100 -0.89 -4.73 -3.96
C ARG A 100 -0.61 -3.22 -3.95
N LEU A 101 0.42 -2.77 -4.65
CA LEU A 101 0.76 -1.36 -4.73
C LEU A 101 -0.23 -0.61 -5.63
N PRO A 102 -0.80 0.52 -5.19
CA PRO A 102 -1.72 1.32 -5.98
C PRO A 102 -0.96 2.21 -6.98
N LEU A 103 -0.17 1.61 -7.89
CA LEU A 103 0.71 2.36 -8.79
C LEU A 103 -0.05 3.34 -9.69
N GLY A 104 -1.28 3.03 -10.08
CA GLY A 104 -2.16 3.93 -10.84
C GLY A 104 -2.68 5.14 -10.05
N SER A 105 -2.40 5.25 -8.74
CA SER A 105 -2.72 6.42 -7.91
C SER A 105 -1.55 7.39 -7.75
N LEU A 106 -0.38 7.07 -8.33
CA LEU A 106 0.77 7.97 -8.37
C LEU A 106 0.51 9.11 -9.35
N SER A 107 1.15 10.25 -9.09
CA SER A 107 1.13 11.37 -10.04
C SER A 107 1.86 10.98 -11.32
N GLU A 108 1.28 11.29 -12.47
CA GLU A 108 1.99 11.20 -13.74
C GLU A 108 3.12 12.24 -13.77
N ILE A 109 4.30 11.79 -14.18
CA ILE A 109 5.46 12.64 -14.44
C ILE A 109 5.64 12.78 -15.95
N THR A 110 6.12 13.93 -16.40
CA THR A 110 6.48 14.09 -17.81
C THR A 110 7.85 13.46 -18.07
N PHE A 111 8.18 13.21 -19.34
CA PHE A 111 9.51 12.71 -19.70
C PHE A 111 10.64 13.67 -19.27
N LEU A 112 10.37 14.98 -19.23
CA LEU A 112 11.33 15.99 -18.79
C LEU A 112 11.66 15.91 -17.29
N ASP A 113 10.78 15.32 -16.50
CA ASP A 113 10.94 15.17 -15.05
C ASP A 113 11.57 13.81 -14.66
N TYR A 114 11.89 12.97 -15.66
CA TYR A 114 12.59 11.71 -15.44
C TYR A 114 14.08 11.98 -15.14
N PRO A 115 14.65 11.38 -14.09
CA PRO A 115 16.04 11.60 -13.69
C PRO A 115 17.08 11.01 -14.67
#